data_AF-A0A2X2K2R9-F1
#
_entry.id   AF-A0A2X2K2R9-F1
#
_cell.length_a   1.000
_cell.length_b   1.000
_cell.length_c   1.000
_cell.angle_alpha   90.00
_cell.angle_beta   90.00
_cell.angle_gamma   90.00
#
_symmetry.space_group_name_H-M   'P 1'
#
loop_
_entity.id
_entity.type
_entity.pdbx_description
1 polymer ?
#
loop_
_entity_poly.entity_id
_entity_poly.type
_entity_poly.pdbx_seq_one_letter_code
_entity_poly.pdbx_strand_id
1 'polypeptide(L)'
;MSNLHIADRVFESRLFLGTGKFGNLTEMSAAIVASASQLVTVALKRIDQTGSDDSLISALDLAAIHLLPNTSGARTAEEAVLAAELAREALETNWVKLEIHPDPRYLLPDPIETLRATESLAKLGFVVMPYIHADPVLCKRLENAGTAVVMPLGAPIGSNKGLRTLDFLEIIIEGK
;
A
#
# COMPACT_ATOMS: atom_id res chain seq x y z
N MET A 1 18.13 -14.37 8.49
CA MET A 1 17.85 -13.09 7.79
C MET A 1 17.47 -12.06 8.86
N SER A 2 17.78 -10.78 8.67
CA SER A 2 17.34 -9.73 9.59
C SER A 2 15.86 -9.43 9.42
N ASN A 3 15.20 -8.97 10.48
CA ASN A 3 13.82 -8.49 10.42
C ASN A 3 13.72 -7.23 9.52
N LEU A 4 12.55 -7.01 8.93
CA LEU A 4 12.23 -5.81 8.16
C LEU A 4 11.68 -4.75 9.12
N HIS A 5 12.29 -3.56 9.11
CA HIS A 5 11.83 -2.42 9.90
C HIS A 5 11.20 -1.39 8.97
N ILE A 6 9.97 -0.99 9.24
CA ILE A 6 9.29 0.12 8.56
C ILE A 6 8.67 0.98 9.65
N ALA A 7 9.07 2.25 9.71
CA ALA A 7 8.66 3.20 10.75
C ALA A 7 8.72 2.58 12.16
N ASP A 8 7.60 2.52 12.87
CA ASP A 8 7.44 2.01 14.24
C ASP A 8 7.26 0.49 14.34
N ARG A 9 7.27 -0.24 13.20
CA ARG A 9 6.94 -1.67 13.16
C ARG A 9 8.09 -2.55 12.66
N VAL A 10 8.12 -3.77 13.18
CA VAL A 10 9.08 -4.82 12.84
C VAL A 10 8.34 -6.02 12.28
N PHE A 11 8.77 -6.50 11.12
CA PHE A 11 8.18 -7.62 10.41
C PHE A 11 9.21 -8.74 10.27
N GLU A 12 8.82 -9.95 10.65
CA GLU A 12 9.57 -11.18 10.40
C GLU A 12 9.36 -11.66 8.96
N SER A 13 8.12 -11.53 8.46
CA SER A 13 7.77 -11.79 7.07
C SER A 13 8.01 -10.57 6.18
N ARG A 14 8.63 -10.81 5.02
CA ARG A 14 8.84 -9.80 3.96
C ARG A 14 7.82 -9.91 2.83
N LEU A 15 6.81 -10.75 2.99
CA LEU A 15 5.70 -10.92 2.06
C LEU A 15 4.50 -10.15 2.60
N PHE A 16 4.01 -9.19 1.82
CA PHE A 16 2.78 -8.45 2.10
C PHE A 16 1.70 -8.90 1.14
N LEU A 17 0.46 -9.01 1.64
CA LEU A 17 -0.66 -9.53 0.88
C LEU A 17 -1.75 -8.47 0.67
N GLY A 18 -2.45 -8.51 -0.45
CA GLY A 18 -3.68 -7.75 -0.65
C GLY A 18 -4.91 -8.62 -0.46
N THR A 19 -6.00 -8.05 0.05
CA THR A 19 -7.31 -8.74 0.21
C THR A 19 -8.18 -8.70 -1.05
N GLY A 20 -7.62 -8.20 -2.16
CA GLY A 20 -8.32 -8.12 -3.45
C GLY A 20 -8.52 -9.50 -4.08
N LYS A 21 -9.65 -9.68 -4.78
CA LYS A 21 -9.90 -10.79 -5.71
C LYS A 21 -10.01 -12.22 -5.14
N PHE A 22 -10.05 -12.41 -3.83
CA PHE A 22 -10.39 -13.73 -3.25
C PHE A 22 -11.85 -14.10 -3.54
N GLY A 23 -12.11 -15.40 -3.73
CA GLY A 23 -13.46 -15.91 -4.01
C GLY A 23 -14.40 -15.84 -2.80
N ASN A 24 -13.84 -15.96 -1.59
CA ASN A 24 -14.56 -15.80 -0.33
C ASN A 24 -13.59 -15.46 0.83
N LEU A 25 -14.16 -15.12 2.00
CA LEU A 25 -13.38 -14.75 3.20
C LEU A 25 -12.58 -15.92 3.76
N THR A 26 -13.11 -17.15 3.72
CA THR A 26 -12.42 -18.33 4.25
C THR A 26 -11.11 -18.62 3.50
N GLU A 27 -11.14 -18.54 2.17
CA GLU A 27 -9.94 -18.68 1.32
C GLU A 27 -8.94 -17.55 1.57
N MET A 28 -9.42 -16.32 1.73
CA MET A 28 -8.57 -15.17 2.05
C MET A 28 -7.84 -15.36 3.38
N SER A 29 -8.56 -15.72 4.44
CA SER A 29 -7.98 -15.96 5.76
C SER A 29 -6.98 -17.12 5.73
N ALA A 30 -7.32 -18.22 5.04
CA ALA A 30 -6.41 -19.36 4.87
C ALA A 30 -5.12 -18.95 4.13
N ALA A 31 -5.22 -18.13 3.08
CA ALA A 31 -4.06 -17.64 2.33
C ALA A 31 -3.17 -16.72 3.18
N ILE A 32 -3.77 -15.85 3.99
CA ILE A 32 -3.01 -14.96 4.89
C ILE A 32 -2.22 -15.79 5.90
N VAL A 33 -2.86 -16.74 6.59
CA VAL A 33 -2.21 -17.64 7.54
C VAL A 33 -1.08 -18.44 6.87
N ALA A 34 -1.35 -19.05 5.71
CA ALA A 34 -0.35 -19.84 5.00
C ALA A 34 0.85 -19.02 4.52
N SER A 35 0.63 -17.74 4.17
CA SER A 35 1.70 -16.83 3.72
C SER A 35 2.55 -16.28 4.87
N ALA A 36 2.09 -16.41 6.12
CA ALA A 36 2.64 -15.72 7.29
C ALA A 36 2.79 -14.19 7.10
N SER A 37 1.94 -13.59 6.25
CA SER A 37 1.97 -12.15 5.99
C SER A 37 1.53 -11.37 7.22
N GLN A 38 2.38 -10.47 7.70
CA GLN A 38 2.10 -9.63 8.87
C GLN A 38 1.54 -8.25 8.50
N LEU A 39 1.48 -7.92 7.19
CA LEU A 39 0.90 -6.67 6.68
C LEU A 39 -0.02 -6.97 5.51
N VAL A 40 -1.28 -6.56 5.63
CA VAL A 40 -2.34 -6.88 4.67
C VAL A 40 -3.04 -5.60 4.21
N THR A 41 -3.09 -5.37 2.90
CA THR A 41 -3.69 -4.16 2.34
C THR A 41 -5.20 -4.30 2.19
N VAL A 42 -5.95 -3.24 2.53
CA VAL A 42 -7.41 -3.15 2.36
C VAL A 42 -7.80 -1.87 1.61
N ALA A 43 -8.72 -1.98 0.65
CA ALA A 43 -9.21 -0.83 -0.08
C ALA A 43 -10.35 -0.14 0.69
N LEU A 44 -10.27 1.19 0.84
CA LEU A 44 -11.20 1.96 1.67
C LEU A 44 -12.66 1.88 1.21
N LYS A 45 -12.89 1.80 -0.11
CA LYS A 45 -14.25 1.60 -0.67
C LYS A 45 -14.97 0.36 -0.15
N ARG A 46 -14.24 -0.65 0.34
CA ARG A 46 -14.83 -1.89 0.86
C ARG A 46 -15.26 -1.79 2.32
N ILE A 47 -14.70 -0.83 3.05
CA ILE A 47 -15.05 -0.54 4.45
C ILE A 47 -16.40 0.20 4.44
N ASP A 48 -16.50 1.24 3.63
CA ASP A 48 -17.70 2.11 3.57
C ASP A 48 -18.97 1.45 3.00
N GLN A 49 -18.85 0.40 2.18
CA GLN A 49 -19.99 -0.16 1.42
C GLN A 49 -20.77 -1.24 2.16
N THR A 50 -20.37 -1.61 3.36
CA THR A 50 -21.05 -2.68 4.06
C THR A 50 -21.30 -2.32 5.51
N GLY A 51 -22.55 -2.46 5.97
CA GLY A 51 -22.83 -2.74 7.38
C GLY A 51 -22.29 -4.12 7.83
N SER A 52 -21.20 -4.58 7.20
CA SER A 52 -20.48 -5.83 7.38
C SER A 52 -18.99 -5.59 7.61
N ASP A 53 -18.60 -4.39 8.07
CA ASP A 53 -17.25 -4.09 8.56
C ASP A 53 -16.73 -5.17 9.50
N ASP A 54 -17.62 -5.67 10.37
CA ASP A 54 -17.35 -6.79 11.26
C ASP A 54 -16.90 -8.05 10.52
N SER A 55 -17.36 -8.35 9.30
CA SER A 55 -17.10 -9.65 8.65
C SER A 55 -15.68 -9.81 8.09
N LEU A 56 -15.13 -8.78 7.43
CA LEU A 56 -13.75 -8.80 6.93
C LEU A 56 -12.77 -8.68 8.10
N ILE A 57 -13.07 -7.78 9.04
CA ILE A 57 -12.23 -7.55 10.22
C ILE A 57 -12.27 -8.76 11.16
N SER A 58 -13.44 -9.37 11.41
CA SER A 58 -13.54 -10.59 12.25
C SER A 58 -12.95 -11.83 11.60
N ALA A 59 -12.92 -11.91 10.26
CA ALA A 59 -12.27 -13.00 9.56
C ALA A 59 -10.73 -12.94 9.65
N LEU A 60 -10.19 -11.79 10.05
CA LEU A 60 -8.76 -11.57 10.22
C LEU A 60 -8.41 -11.62 11.71
N ASP A 61 -7.41 -12.43 12.05
CA ASP A 61 -6.81 -12.36 13.37
C ASP A 61 -5.96 -11.08 13.46
N LEU A 62 -6.61 -9.97 13.84
CA LEU A 62 -5.96 -8.68 14.00
C LEU A 62 -4.86 -8.68 15.06
N ALA A 63 -4.80 -9.68 15.95
CA ALA A 63 -3.69 -9.80 16.89
C ALA A 63 -2.38 -10.18 16.19
N ALA A 64 -2.45 -10.82 15.02
CA ALA A 64 -1.30 -11.29 14.26
C ALA A 64 -1.00 -10.47 13.00
N ILE A 65 -1.94 -9.63 12.54
CA ILE A 65 -1.86 -8.96 11.23
C ILE A 65 -2.12 -7.46 11.36
N HIS A 66 -1.26 -6.67 10.70
CA HIS A 66 -1.48 -5.24 10.52
C HIS A 66 -2.28 -4.94 9.26
N LEU A 67 -3.35 -4.16 9.39
CA LEU A 67 -4.06 -3.63 8.23
C LEU A 67 -3.35 -2.40 7.66
N LEU A 68 -3.29 -2.33 6.33
CA LEU A 68 -2.74 -1.20 5.57
C LEU A 68 -3.81 -0.66 4.62
N PRO A 69 -4.57 0.39 5.00
CA PRO A 69 -5.53 0.99 4.10
C PRO A 69 -4.83 1.56 2.87
N ASN A 70 -5.48 1.44 1.71
CA ASN A 70 -5.01 2.04 0.47
C ASN A 70 -6.02 3.02 -0.12
N THR A 71 -5.49 4.02 -0.83
CA THR A 71 -6.28 5.06 -1.50
C THR A 71 -6.74 4.65 -2.90
N SER A 72 -6.86 3.34 -3.17
CA SER A 72 -7.26 2.83 -4.48
C SER A 72 -8.57 3.46 -4.95
N GLY A 73 -8.52 4.10 -6.11
CA GLY A 73 -9.64 4.81 -6.72
C GLY A 73 -9.49 6.33 -6.69
N ALA A 74 -8.55 6.87 -5.91
CA ALA A 74 -8.14 8.26 -6.00
C ALA A 74 -7.45 8.53 -7.34
N ARG A 75 -7.73 9.70 -7.92
CA ARG A 75 -7.18 10.19 -9.18
C ARG A 75 -6.29 11.41 -9.00
N THR A 76 -6.44 12.12 -7.88
CA THR A 76 -5.63 13.28 -7.53
C THR A 76 -5.07 13.14 -6.12
N ALA A 77 -4.09 13.97 -5.79
CA ALA A 77 -3.49 14.06 -4.48
C ALA A 77 -4.52 14.42 -3.40
N GLU A 78 -5.43 15.35 -3.70
CA GLU A 78 -6.46 15.80 -2.77
C GLU A 78 -7.44 14.68 -2.43
N GLU A 79 -7.88 13.90 -3.44
CA GLU A 79 -8.73 12.72 -3.23
C GLU A 79 -8.02 11.66 -2.39
N ALA A 80 -6.73 11.43 -2.63
CA ALA A 80 -5.94 10.45 -1.90
C ALA A 80 -5.71 10.87 -0.44
N VAL A 81 -5.41 12.15 -0.19
CA VAL A 81 -5.25 12.70 1.16
C VAL A 81 -6.55 12.56 1.94
N LEU A 82 -7.68 12.97 1.35
CA LEU A 82 -8.99 12.83 1.98
C LEU A 82 -9.30 11.37 2.32
N ALA A 83 -9.04 10.44 1.39
CA ALA A 83 -9.25 9.03 1.63
C ALA A 83 -8.36 8.50 2.79
N ALA A 84 -7.10 8.92 2.87
CA ALA A 84 -6.19 8.53 3.95
C ALA A 84 -6.64 9.07 5.31
N GLU A 85 -7.14 10.31 5.38
CA GLU A 85 -7.69 10.87 6.62
C GLU A 85 -8.93 10.12 7.09
N LEU A 86 -9.86 9.79 6.18
CA LEU A 86 -11.02 8.95 6.49
C LEU A 86 -10.59 7.56 6.99
N ALA A 87 -9.56 6.97 6.37
CA ALA A 87 -8.99 5.70 6.80
C ALA A 87 -8.44 5.75 8.22
N ARG A 88 -7.77 6.85 8.57
CA ARG A 88 -7.20 7.06 9.90
C ARG A 88 -8.27 7.09 10.96
N GLU A 89 -9.38 7.78 10.71
CA GLU A 89 -10.51 7.82 11.64
C GLU A 89 -11.21 6.45 11.74
N ALA A 90 -11.40 5.75 10.62
CA ALA A 90 -12.12 4.48 10.59
C ALA A 90 -11.34 3.29 11.15
N LEU A 91 -10.01 3.26 10.98
CA LEU A 91 -9.15 2.12 11.33
C LEU A 91 -8.12 2.47 12.42
N GLU A 92 -8.20 3.66 13.00
CA GLU A 92 -7.29 4.17 14.03
C GLU A 92 -5.81 3.99 13.64
N THR A 93 -5.47 4.30 12.39
CA THR A 93 -4.12 4.06 11.84
C THR A 93 -3.55 5.24 11.06
N ASN A 94 -2.26 5.51 11.26
CA ASN A 94 -1.51 6.49 10.47
C ASN A 94 -0.79 5.85 9.28
N TRP A 95 -0.94 4.55 9.05
CA TRP A 95 -0.29 3.85 7.95
C TRP A 95 -1.16 3.90 6.70
N VAL A 96 -0.58 4.24 5.55
CA VAL A 96 -1.33 4.31 4.29
C VAL A 96 -0.51 3.84 3.11
N LYS A 97 -1.11 2.95 2.30
CA LYS A 97 -0.64 2.63 0.97
C LYS A 97 -1.21 3.65 -0.02
N LEU A 98 -0.37 4.58 -0.42
CA LEU A 98 -0.75 5.65 -1.33
C LEU A 98 -0.77 5.13 -2.77
N GLU A 99 -1.94 5.18 -3.37
CA GLU A 99 -2.23 4.79 -4.75
C GLU A 99 -3.05 5.88 -5.43
N ILE A 100 -2.56 6.41 -6.56
CA ILE A 100 -3.24 7.44 -7.35
C ILE A 100 -3.21 7.02 -8.82
N HIS A 101 -4.38 6.74 -9.39
CA HIS A 101 -4.51 6.22 -10.75
C HIS A 101 -5.43 7.12 -11.60
N PRO A 102 -4.88 8.01 -12.43
CA PRO A 102 -5.70 8.85 -13.32
C PRO A 102 -6.53 8.03 -14.31
N ASP A 103 -5.94 6.97 -14.88
CA ASP A 103 -6.63 6.03 -15.77
C ASP A 103 -6.84 4.67 -15.06
N PRO A 104 -8.09 4.33 -14.68
CA PRO A 104 -8.39 3.09 -13.97
C PRO A 104 -8.21 1.83 -14.84
N ARG A 105 -8.04 1.95 -16.16
CA ARG A 105 -7.86 0.79 -17.06
C ARG A 105 -6.49 0.15 -16.90
N TYR A 106 -5.46 0.98 -16.71
CA TYR A 106 -4.06 0.52 -16.67
C TYR A 106 -3.49 0.49 -15.25
N LEU A 107 -4.12 1.23 -14.31
CA LEU A 107 -3.69 1.31 -12.91
C LEU A 107 -2.21 1.71 -12.79
N LEU A 108 -1.80 2.65 -13.64
CA LEU A 108 -0.47 3.26 -13.58
C LEU A 108 -0.50 4.46 -12.62
N PRO A 109 0.52 4.61 -11.77
CA PRO A 109 0.56 5.69 -10.80
C PRO A 109 0.96 7.02 -11.45
N ASP A 110 0.32 8.11 -11.03
CA ASP A 110 0.76 9.47 -11.39
C ASP A 110 1.92 9.91 -10.50
N PRO A 111 3.12 10.18 -11.05
CA PRO A 111 4.28 10.52 -10.23
C PRO A 111 4.18 11.91 -9.59
N ILE A 112 3.48 12.86 -10.22
CA ILE A 112 3.35 14.24 -9.72
C ILE A 112 2.35 14.26 -8.57
N GLU A 113 1.17 13.67 -8.79
CA GLU A 113 0.14 13.61 -7.76
C GLU A 113 0.61 12.76 -6.55
N THR A 114 1.33 11.66 -6.80
CA THR A 114 1.88 10.83 -5.72
C THR A 114 2.88 11.60 -4.86
N LEU A 115 3.77 12.40 -5.46
CA LEU A 115 4.71 13.22 -4.71
C LEU A 115 3.97 14.28 -3.87
N ARG A 116 3.01 15.00 -4.47
CA ARG A 116 2.20 16.02 -3.78
C ARG A 116 1.43 15.45 -2.58
N ALA A 117 0.82 14.27 -2.75
CA ALA A 117 0.11 13.59 -1.67
C ALA A 117 1.08 13.09 -0.59
N THR A 118 2.25 12.56 -0.98
CA THR A 118 3.27 12.12 -0.02
C THR A 118 3.73 13.26 0.87
N GLU A 119 4.06 14.42 0.30
CA GLU A 119 4.46 15.61 1.07
C GLU A 119 3.37 16.06 2.05
N SER A 120 2.10 16.03 1.62
CA SER A 120 0.96 16.41 2.46
C SER A 120 0.75 15.43 3.60
N LEU A 121 0.71 14.13 3.29
CA LEU A 121 0.48 13.07 4.28
C LEU A 121 1.63 12.93 5.28
N ALA A 122 2.87 13.07 4.84
CA ALA A 122 4.03 13.06 5.74
C ALA A 122 3.96 14.22 6.76
N LYS A 123 3.55 15.42 6.34
CA LYS A 123 3.31 16.57 7.26
C LYS A 123 2.20 16.30 8.26
N LEU A 124 1.21 15.50 7.89
CA LEU A 124 0.12 15.05 8.75
C LEU A 124 0.50 13.87 9.65
N GLY A 125 1.75 13.40 9.61
CA GLY A 125 2.26 12.32 10.45
C GLY A 125 1.91 10.91 9.98
N PHE A 126 1.51 10.75 8.71
CA PHE A 126 1.27 9.41 8.15
C PHE A 126 2.58 8.67 7.85
N VAL A 127 2.55 7.35 8.07
CA VAL A 127 3.52 6.40 7.51
C VAL A 127 3.09 6.09 6.07
N VAL A 128 3.62 6.88 5.14
CA VAL A 128 3.25 6.81 3.72
C VAL A 128 4.05 5.72 3.01
N MET A 129 3.33 4.83 2.31
CA MET A 129 3.88 3.79 1.45
C MET A 129 3.35 3.97 0.00
N PRO A 130 4.06 4.68 -0.88
CA PRO A 130 3.60 5.03 -2.22
C PRO A 130 3.86 3.93 -3.25
N TYR A 131 2.82 3.57 -4.00
CA TYR A 131 2.91 2.76 -5.21
C TYR A 131 3.35 3.62 -6.40
N ILE A 132 4.47 3.26 -7.04
CA ILE A 132 5.11 4.10 -8.06
C ILE A 132 5.63 3.29 -9.25
N HIS A 133 5.94 3.99 -10.34
CA HIS A 133 6.81 3.45 -11.38
C HIS A 133 8.20 3.16 -10.83
N ALA A 134 8.93 2.24 -11.47
CA ALA A 134 10.34 1.99 -11.16
C ALA A 134 11.22 3.15 -11.69
N ASP A 135 11.08 4.31 -11.06
CA ASP A 135 11.83 5.54 -11.34
C ASP A 135 12.74 5.85 -10.14
N PRO A 136 14.07 5.66 -10.26
CA PRO A 136 15.01 5.96 -9.18
C PRO A 136 15.02 7.42 -8.74
N VAL A 137 14.77 8.36 -9.67
CA VAL A 137 14.74 9.80 -9.35
C VAL A 137 13.53 10.12 -8.51
N LEU A 138 12.37 9.58 -8.87
CA LEU A 138 11.14 9.74 -8.08
C LEU A 138 11.30 9.11 -6.69
N CYS A 139 11.94 7.93 -6.58
CA CYS A 139 12.21 7.30 -5.30
C CYS A 139 12.96 8.24 -4.35
N LYS A 140 14.01 8.91 -4.84
CA LYS A 140 14.78 9.85 -4.00
C LYS A 140 13.98 11.09 -3.61
N ARG A 141 13.10 11.58 -4.49
CA ARG A 141 12.20 12.70 -4.18
C ARG A 141 11.19 12.32 -3.11
N LEU A 142 10.62 11.11 -3.17
CA LEU A 142 9.67 10.61 -2.18
C LEU A 142 10.33 10.37 -0.82
N GLU A 143 11.57 9.87 -0.81
CA GLU A 143 12.38 9.78 0.42
C GLU A 143 12.54 11.15 1.07
N ASN A 144 12.95 12.17 0.30
CA ASN A 144 13.06 13.55 0.80
C ASN A 144 11.71 14.15 1.24
N ALA A 145 10.60 13.72 0.63
CA ALA A 145 9.25 14.13 1.01
C ALA A 145 8.77 13.50 2.32
N GLY A 146 9.49 12.51 2.87
CA GLY A 146 9.18 11.89 4.16
C GLY A 146 8.40 10.59 4.06
N THR A 147 8.47 9.89 2.93
CA THR A 147 7.89 8.54 2.83
C THR A 147 8.65 7.54 3.69
N ALA A 148 7.95 6.52 4.24
CA ALA A 148 8.60 5.48 5.03
C ALA A 148 9.27 4.39 4.18
N VAL A 149 8.79 4.19 2.95
CA VAL A 149 9.30 3.22 1.97
C VAL A 149 9.06 3.74 0.55
N VAL A 150 9.65 3.10 -0.45
CA VAL A 150 9.22 3.22 -1.85
C VAL A 150 8.74 1.87 -2.36
N MET A 151 7.64 1.83 -3.13
CA MET A 151 7.09 0.58 -3.68
C MET A 151 7.00 0.64 -5.21
N PRO A 152 8.14 0.51 -5.92
CA PRO A 152 8.15 0.47 -7.38
C PRO A 152 7.49 -0.80 -7.91
N LEU A 153 6.68 -0.65 -8.96
CA LEU A 153 6.03 -1.77 -9.64
C LEU A 153 7.03 -2.65 -10.39
N GLY A 154 6.79 -3.96 -10.39
CA GLY A 154 7.49 -4.91 -11.28
C GLY A 154 6.91 -4.91 -12.70
N ALA A 155 5.59 -4.79 -12.82
CA ALA A 155 4.85 -4.64 -14.07
C ALA A 155 3.45 -4.05 -13.75
N PRO A 156 2.68 -3.58 -14.74
CA PRO A 156 1.31 -3.07 -14.51
C PRO A 156 0.45 -4.06 -13.70
N ILE A 157 -0.35 -3.54 -12.77
CA ILE A 157 -1.16 -4.33 -11.84
C ILE A 157 -2.04 -5.34 -12.59
N GLY A 158 -2.05 -6.58 -12.12
CA GLY A 158 -2.87 -7.66 -12.68
C GLY A 158 -2.38 -8.24 -14.01
N SER A 159 -1.26 -7.76 -14.56
CA SER A 159 -0.72 -8.27 -15.83
C SER A 159 0.00 -9.62 -15.72
N ASN A 160 0.40 -10.02 -14.52
CA ASN A 160 1.16 -11.25 -14.23
C ASN A 160 2.47 -11.39 -15.04
N LYS A 161 3.06 -10.28 -15.49
CA LYS A 161 4.26 -10.28 -16.36
C LYS A 161 5.58 -10.46 -15.61
N GLY A 162 5.57 -10.59 -14.28
CA GLY A 162 6.76 -10.67 -13.43
C GLY A 162 7.46 -9.31 -13.27
N LEU A 163 8.79 -9.33 -13.13
CA LEU A 163 9.63 -8.15 -12.96
C LEU A 163 10.11 -7.62 -14.32
N ARG A 164 9.28 -6.83 -14.99
CA ARG A 164 9.62 -6.21 -16.28
C ARG A 164 10.47 -4.96 -16.16
N THR A 165 10.54 -4.39 -14.97
CA THR A 165 11.31 -3.19 -14.63
C THR A 165 12.60 -3.55 -13.88
N LEU A 166 13.11 -4.79 -13.99
CA LEU A 166 14.19 -5.33 -13.15
C LEU A 166 15.42 -4.43 -13.11
N ASP A 167 15.94 -3.98 -14.24
CA ASP A 167 17.13 -3.11 -14.31
C ASP A 167 16.95 -1.82 -13.47
N PHE A 168 15.75 -1.23 -13.49
CA PHE A 168 15.44 -0.05 -12.67
C PHE A 168 15.29 -0.39 -11.18
N LEU A 169 14.74 -1.57 -10.88
CA LEU A 169 14.63 -2.05 -9.50
C LEU A 169 16.00 -2.29 -8.89
N GLU A 170 16.95 -2.86 -9.64
CA GLU A 170 18.34 -3.04 -9.20
C GLU A 170 18.98 -1.69 -8.83
N ILE A 171 18.83 -0.67 -9.68
CA ILE A 171 19.30 0.70 -9.39
C ILE A 171 18.66 1.26 -8.11
N ILE A 172 17.35 1.07 -7.92
CA ILE A 172 16.64 1.56 -6.71
C ILE A 172 17.15 0.86 -5.44
N ILE A 173 17.45 -0.44 -5.52
CA ILE A 173 17.89 -1.24 -4.38
C ILE A 173 19.36 -0.96 -4.02
N GLU A 174 20.22 -0.82 -5.04
CA GLU A 174 21.65 -0.54 -4.88
C GLU A 174 21.94 0.92 -4.52
N GLY A 175 21.13 1.86 -5.01
CA GLY A 175 21.26 3.31 -4.80
C GLY A 175 20.95 3.79 -3.37
N LYS A 176 21.10 2.91 -2.38
CA LYS A 176 21.14 3.25 -0.96
C LYS A 176 22.35 4.11 -0.62
#